data_AF-A0A517QFA6-F1
#
_entry.id   AF-A0A517QFA6-F1
#
_cell.length_a   1.000
_cell.length_b   1.000
_cell.length_c   1.000
_cell.angle_alpha   90.00
_cell.angle_beta   90.00
_cell.angle_gamma   90.00
#
_symmetry.space_group_name_H-M   'P 1'
#
loop_
_entity.id
_entity.type
_entity.pdbx_description
1 polymer ?
#
loop_
_entity_poly.entity_id
_entity_poly.type
_entity_poly.pdbx_seq_one_letter_code
_entity_poly.pdbx_strand_id
1 'polypeptide(L)' 'MSIRPPVVEVIDPVQVDALRKQTPQQRLLIAAGMWETARVMLQGTLTQQHPEWSEDRLNREIARRMCHRDIRSLYE' A
#
# COMPACT_ATOMS: atom_id res chain seq x y z
N MET A 1 -11.01 24.61 1.24
CA MET A 1 -11.30 23.20 0.85
C MET A 1 -11.70 22.46 2.11
N SER A 2 -13.00 22.16 2.28
CA SER A 2 -13.49 21.45 3.48
C SER A 2 -13.16 19.97 3.31
N ILE A 3 -12.26 19.45 4.16
CA ILE A 3 -11.96 18.02 4.20
C ILE A 3 -13.16 17.34 4.84
N ARG A 4 -13.93 16.59 4.05
CA ARG A 4 -15.02 15.77 4.60
C ARG A 4 -14.37 14.72 5.51
N PRO A 5 -14.94 14.45 6.70
CA PRO A 5 -14.46 13.36 7.54
C PRO A 5 -14.54 12.05 6.73
N PRO A 6 -13.53 11.16 6.85
CA PRO A 6 -13.58 9.88 6.17
C PRO A 6 -14.80 9.10 6.67
N VAL A 7 -15.72 8.81 5.76
CA VAL A 7 -16.78 7.83 6.02
C VAL A 7 -16.12 6.47 5.85
N VAL A 8 -15.94 5.75 6.95
CA VAL A 8 -15.56 4.34 6.87
C VAL A 8 -16.82 3.60 6.42
N GLU A 9 -16.89 3.28 5.13
CA GLU A 9 -17.96 2.45 4.61
C GLU A 9 -17.95 1.11 5.36
N VAL A 10 -19.08 0.77 5.97
CA VAL A 10 -19.25 -0.54 6.62
C VAL A 10 -19.30 -1.58 5.53
N ILE A 11 -18.31 -2.48 5.52
CA ILE A 11 -18.24 -3.58 4.55
C ILE A 11 -19.48 -4.47 4.72
N ASP A 12 -20.10 -4.86 3.61
CA ASP A 12 -21.25 -5.76 3.63
C ASP A 12 -20.89 -7.08 4.34
N PRO A 13 -21.75 -7.61 5.24
CA PRO A 13 -21.48 -8.85 5.96
C PRO A 13 -21.10 -10.03 5.07
N VAL A 14 -21.66 -10.13 3.86
CA VAL A 14 -21.33 -11.19 2.89
C VAL A 14 -19.88 -11.06 2.41
N GLN A 15 -19.40 -9.83 2.19
CA GLN A 15 -18.01 -9.58 1.84
C GLN A 15 -17.07 -9.88 3.00
N VAL A 16 -17.46 -9.54 4.23
CA VAL A 16 -16.68 -9.89 5.44
C VAL A 16 -16.52 -11.41 5.56
N ASP A 17 -17.60 -12.16 5.39
CA ASP A 17 -17.56 -13.62 5.47
C ASP A 17 -16.75 -14.25 4.34
N ALA A 18 -16.82 -13.70 3.12
CA ALA A 18 -15.98 -14.12 2.00
C ALA A 18 -14.48 -13.88 2.29
N LEU A 19 -14.13 -12.71 2.81
CA LEU A 19 -12.75 -12.37 3.17
C LEU A 19 -12.21 -13.25 4.30
N ARG A 20 -13.04 -13.58 5.30
CA ARG A 20 -12.67 -14.49 6.40
C ARG A 20 -12.39 -15.92 5.95
N LYS A 21 -13.01 -16.37 4.85
CA LYS A 21 -12.82 -17.72 4.29
C LYS A 21 -11.60 -17.85 3.39
N GLN A 22 -10.87 -16.77 3.13
CA GLN A 22 -9.69 -16.81 2.27
C GLN A 22 -8.59 -17.68 2.86
N THR A 23 -7.97 -18.51 2.02
CA THR A 23 -6.81 -19.30 2.40
C THR A 23 -5.61 -18.39 2.67
N PRO A 24 -4.61 -18.83 3.45
CA PRO A 24 -3.36 -18.10 3.63
C PRO A 24 -2.70 -17.72 2.30
N GLN A 25 -2.76 -18.60 1.29
CA GLN A 25 -2.21 -18.36 -0.04
C GLN A 25 -2.94 -17.23 -0.77
N GLN A 26 -4.29 -17.22 -0.73
CA GLN A 26 -5.08 -16.15 -1.33
C GLN A 26 -4.78 -14.79 -0.68
N ARG A 27 -4.65 -14.76 0.65
CA ARG A 27 -4.28 -13.54 1.38
C ARG A 27 -2.89 -13.03 0.98
N LEU A 28 -1.92 -13.93 0.81
CA LEU A 28 -0.57 -13.57 0.35
C LEU A 28 -0.58 -13.04 -1.09
N LEU A 29 -1.37 -13.63 -1.99
CA LEU A 29 -1.52 -13.15 -3.36
C LEU A 29 -2.10 -11.74 -3.40
N ILE A 30 -3.10 -11.45 -2.56
CA ILE A 30 -3.66 -10.10 -2.43
C ILE A 30 -2.59 -9.12 -1.93
N ALA A 31 -1.88 -9.48 -0.86
CA ALA A 31 -0.81 -8.63 -0.31
C ALA A 31 0.30 -8.37 -1.34
N ALA A 32 0.69 -9.38 -2.12
CA ALA A 32 1.68 -9.23 -3.19
C ALA A 32 1.17 -8.29 -4.30
N GLY A 33 -0.08 -8.42 -4.72
CA GLY A 33 -0.69 -7.52 -5.70
C GLY A 33 -0.78 -6.07 -5.20
N MET A 34 -1.11 -5.88 -3.93
CA MET A 34 -1.12 -4.55 -3.29
C MET A 34 0.30 -3.94 -3.25
N TRP A 35 1.31 -4.76 -2.92
CA TRP A 35 2.71 -4.32 -2.90
C TRP A 35 3.18 -3.87 -4.29
N GLU A 36 2.90 -4.66 -5.33
CA GLU A 36 3.28 -4.32 -6.70
C GLU A 36 2.58 -3.05 -7.19
N THR A 37 1.28 -2.92 -6.90
CA THR A 37 0.51 -1.72 -7.23
C THR A 37 1.11 -0.48 -6.57
N ALA A 38 1.43 -0.56 -5.27
CA ALA A 38 2.05 0.55 -4.54
C ALA A 38 3.42 0.93 -5.13
N ARG A 39 4.23 -0.04 -5.54
CA ARG A 39 5.52 0.20 -6.21
C ARG A 39 5.33 1.00 -7.50
N VAL A 40 4.43 0.56 -8.38
CA VAL A 40 4.15 1.22 -9.67
C VAL A 40 3.65 2.66 -9.46
N MET A 41 2.73 2.86 -8.52
CA MET A 41 2.21 4.20 -8.19
C MET A 41 3.31 5.13 -7.67
N LEU A 42 4.17 4.63 -6.77
CA LEU A 42 5.30 5.40 -6.24
C LEU A 42 6.29 5.75 -7.34
N GLN A 43 6.63 4.80 -8.20
CA GLN A 43 7.55 5.03 -9.31
C GLN A 43 7.02 6.13 -10.23
N GLY A 44 5.78 6.02 -10.72
CA GLY A 44 5.19 7.03 -11.61
C GLY A 44 5.11 8.41 -10.96
N THR A 45 4.71 8.47 -9.68
CA THR A 45 4.63 9.73 -8.93
C THR A 45 6.00 10.38 -8.77
N LEU A 46 7.01 9.61 -8.37
CA LEU A 46 8.35 10.13 -8.11
C LEU A 46 9.07 10.52 -9.41
N THR A 47 8.92 9.76 -10.50
CA THR A 47 9.46 10.14 -11.81
C THR A 47 8.85 11.45 -12.32
N GLN A 48 7.54 11.66 -12.09
CA GLN A 48 6.89 12.92 -12.46
C GLN A 48 7.37 14.10 -11.60
N GLN A 49 7.52 13.90 -10.28
CA GLN A 49 7.91 14.95 -9.34
C GLN A 49 9.41 15.29 -9.41
N HIS A 50 10.24 14.32 -9.75
CA HIS A 50 11.69 14.40 -9.74
C HIS A 50 12.30 13.84 -11.04
N PRO A 51 12.06 14.48 -12.20
CA PRO A 51 12.59 14.02 -13.48
C PRO A 51 14.12 14.04 -13.55
N GLU A 52 14.78 14.77 -12.64
CA GLU A 52 16.24 14.88 -12.54
C GLU A 52 16.90 13.72 -11.78
N TRP A 53 16.12 12.85 -11.12
CA TRP A 53 16.68 11.75 -10.34
C TRP A 53 17.19 10.63 -11.22
N SER A 54 18.34 10.07 -10.83
CA SER A 54 18.80 8.80 -11.37
C SER A 54 17.90 7.65 -10.91
N GLU A 55 17.87 6.58 -11.70
CA GLU A 55 17.12 5.35 -11.37
C GLU A 55 17.51 4.78 -10.00
N ASP A 56 18.80 4.83 -9.65
CA ASP A 56 19.29 4.35 -8.35
C ASP A 56 18.69 5.14 -7.18
N ARG A 57 18.62 6.47 -7.31
CA ARG A 57 18.03 7.34 -6.28
C ARG A 57 16.53 7.09 -6.17
N LEU A 58 15.84 6.96 -7.31
CA LEU A 58 14.42 6.63 -7.39
C LEU A 58 14.13 5.30 -6.68
N ASN A 59 14.87 4.25 -7.02
CA ASN A 59 14.72 2.91 -6.43
C ASN A 59 14.97 2.90 -4.92
N ARG A 60 15.99 3.64 -4.45
CA ARG A 60 16.27 3.76 -3.01
C ARG A 60 15.12 4.43 -2.26
N GLU A 61 14.52 5.48 -2.84
CA GLU A 61 13.40 6.19 -2.21
C GLU A 61 12.11 5.34 -2.23
N ILE A 62 11.84 4.61 -3.32
CA ILE A 62 10.74 3.65 -3.38
C ILE A 62 10.91 2.59 -2.29
N ALA A 63 12.09 1.97 -2.20
CA ALA A 63 12.38 0.97 -1.18
C ALA A 63 12.21 1.54 0.24
N ARG A 64 12.70 2.77 0.48
CA ARG A 64 12.51 3.45 1.77
C ARG A 64 11.02 3.58 2.10
N ARG A 65 10.19 4.07 1.18
CA ARG A 65 8.75 4.28 1.44
C ARG A 65 7.97 2.97 1.59
N MET A 66 8.29 1.96 0.80
CA MET A 66 7.61 0.66 0.86
C MET A 66 7.96 -0.14 2.11
N CYS A 67 9.19 0.01 2.61
CA CYS A 67 9.68 -0.73 3.76
C CYS A 67 9.65 0.08 5.06
N HIS A 68 9.16 1.33 5.04
CA HIS A 68 9.07 2.15 6.25
C HIS A 68 7.81 1.82 7.05
N ARG A 69 7.93 0.84 7.95
CA ARG A 69 7.43 1.01 9.31
C ARG A 69 8.13 0.11 10.32
N ASP A 70 8.47 0.75 11.43
CA ASP A 70 8.74 0.18 12.75
C ASP A 70 7.63 -0.83 13.10
N ILE A 71 7.94 -2.13 13.06
CA ILE A 71 7.03 -3.20 13.51
C ILE A 71 6.73 -3.07 15.02
N ARG A 72 7.49 -2.25 15.75
CA ARG A 72 7.41 -2.11 17.20
C ARG A 72 6.15 -1.38 17.69
N SER A 73 5.50 -0.53 16.88
CA SER A 73 4.31 0.24 17.32
C SER A 73 2.97 -0.51 17.19
N LEU A 74 2.97 -1.78 16.79
CA LEU A 74 1.74 -2.58 16.62
C LEU A 74 1.39 -3.43 17.86
N TYR A 75 2.20 -3.36 18.93
CA TYR A 75 2.01 -4.12 20.17
C TYR A 75 2.13 -3.26 21.45
N GLU A 76 2.08 -1.93 21.32
CA GLU A 76 1.89 -0.96 22.41
C GLU A 76 0.50 -0.33 22.28
#